data_AF-A0A8K0N6E0-F1
#
_entry.id   AF-A0A8K0N6E0-F1
#
_cell.length_a   1.000
_cell.length_b   1.000
_cell.length_c   1.000
_cell.angle_alpha   90.00
_cell.angle_beta   90.00
_cell.angle_gamma   90.00
#
_symmetry.space_group_name_H-M   'P 1'
#
loop_
_entity.id
_entity.type
_entity.pdbx_description
1 polymer ?
#
loop_
_entity_poly.entity_id
_entity_poly.type
_entity_poly.pdbx_seq_one_letter_code
_entity_poly.pdbx_strand_id
1 'polypeptide(L)'
;MMTLLSAKDPSRSLVICPDERSNIARFINGINNHAPDGKKKQNLKCVRYNVDGECRVVLIAIRDISKGERLYYDYNGYEQEYPTQHFV
;
A
#
# COMPACT_ATOMS: atom_id res chain seq x y z
N MET A 1 -5.47 -7.73 -0.61
CA MET A 1 -6.48 -6.87 0.05
C MET A 1 -5.82 -5.58 0.49
N MET A 2 -6.56 -4.46 0.51
CA MET A 2 -6.05 -3.14 0.93
C MET A 2 -7.13 -2.42 1.74
N THR A 3 -6.81 -1.93 2.94
CA THR A 3 -7.77 -1.21 3.80
C THR A 3 -8.27 0.07 3.10
N LEU A 4 -9.59 0.16 2.88
CA LEU A 4 -10.25 1.34 2.31
C LEU A 4 -10.67 2.29 3.42
N LEU A 5 -11.42 1.78 4.40
CA LEU A 5 -11.99 2.52 5.52
C LEU A 5 -11.75 1.72 6.81
N SER A 6 -11.16 2.38 7.82
CA SER A 6 -11.06 1.85 9.18
C SER A 6 -12.05 2.62 10.05
N ALA A 7 -13.17 1.99 10.41
CA ALA A 7 -14.26 2.60 11.16
C ALA A 7 -14.20 2.21 12.65
N LYS A 8 -14.82 3.03 13.51
CA LYS A 8 -14.91 2.73 14.95
C LYS A 8 -15.66 1.41 15.21
N ASP A 9 -16.71 1.14 14.44
CA ASP A 9 -17.39 -0.14 14.40
C ASP A 9 -16.71 -1.02 13.35
N PRO A 10 -16.05 -2.13 13.74
CA PRO A 10 -15.32 -2.99 12.81
C PRO A 10 -16.20 -3.57 11.69
N SER A 11 -17.49 -3.76 11.92
CA SER A 11 -18.42 -4.27 10.91
C SER A 11 -18.66 -3.29 9.74
N ARG A 12 -18.30 -2.02 9.94
CA ARG A 12 -18.40 -0.95 8.94
C ARG A 12 -17.07 -0.64 8.26
N SER A 13 -15.98 -1.31 8.64
CA SER A 13 -14.70 -1.18 7.95
C SER A 13 -14.79 -1.84 6.57
N LEU A 14 -14.06 -1.26 5.62
CA LEU A 14 -14.09 -1.70 4.22
C LEU A 14 -12.68 -2.00 3.73
N VAL A 15 -12.56 -3.01 2.89
CA VAL A 15 -11.33 -3.42 2.21
C VAL A 15 -11.55 -3.50 0.70
N ILE A 16 -10.54 -3.14 -0.08
CA ILE A 16 -10.49 -3.40 -1.52
C ILE A 16 -9.97 -4.83 -1.72
N CYS A 17 -10.77 -5.65 -2.41
CA CYS A 17 -10.45 -7.04 -2.76
C CYS A 17 -10.22 -7.15 -4.28
N PRO A 18 -8.98 -6.98 -4.77
CA PRO A 18 -8.70 -6.99 -6.19
C PRO A 18 -8.61 -8.42 -6.74
N ASP A 19 -9.40 -9.38 -6.27
CA ASP A 19 -9.18 -10.80 -6.56
C ASP A 19 -9.61 -11.15 -7.99
N GLU A 20 -10.80 -10.68 -8.39
CA GLU A 20 -11.36 -10.87 -9.74
C GLU A 20 -11.11 -9.67 -10.67
N ARG A 21 -11.23 -8.44 -10.15
CA ARG A 21 -11.21 -7.19 -10.92
C ARG A 21 -10.19 -6.23 -10.32
N SER A 22 -9.29 -5.71 -11.16
CA SER A 22 -8.17 -4.92 -10.66
C SER A 22 -7.47 -4.08 -11.73
N ASN A 23 -6.53 -3.24 -11.31
CA ASN A 23 -5.61 -2.51 -12.16
C ASN A 23 -4.15 -2.80 -11.74
N ILE A 24 -3.20 -2.02 -12.26
CA ILE A 24 -1.76 -2.20 -12.01
C ILE A 24 -1.35 -2.10 -10.54
N ALA A 25 -2.11 -1.40 -9.69
CA ALA A 25 -1.70 -1.12 -8.31
C ALA A 25 -1.52 -2.39 -7.46
N ARG A 26 -2.27 -3.46 -7.74
CA ARG A 26 -2.17 -4.72 -6.99
C ARG A 26 -0.83 -5.45 -7.16
N PHE A 27 -0.07 -5.11 -8.20
CA PHE A 27 1.18 -5.79 -8.56
C PHE A 27 2.43 -5.04 -8.11
N ILE A 28 2.27 -3.87 -7.49
CA ILE A 28 3.38 -3.07 -6.96
C ILE A 28 3.85 -3.71 -5.66
N ASN A 29 5.16 -3.86 -5.50
CA ASN A 29 5.73 -4.64 -4.39
C ASN A 29 5.71 -3.88 -3.06
N GLY A 30 5.73 -4.65 -1.98
CA GLY A 30 5.94 -4.13 -0.63
C GLY A 30 7.41 -4.17 -0.24
N ILE A 31 7.81 -3.32 0.71
CA ILE A 31 9.12 -3.40 1.37
C ILE A 31 9.13 -4.46 2.48
N ASN A 32 10.31 -4.98 2.81
CA ASN A 32 10.51 -5.75 4.03
C ASN A 32 10.59 -4.79 5.23
N ASN A 33 9.63 -4.83 6.16
CA ASN A 33 9.62 -3.96 7.33
C ASN A 33 10.60 -4.39 8.44
N HIS A 34 11.22 -5.56 8.31
CA HIS A 34 12.11 -6.16 9.31
C HIS A 34 13.59 -6.08 8.93
N ALA A 35 13.90 -5.82 7.66
CA ALA A 35 15.27 -5.66 7.18
C ALA A 35 15.70 -4.18 7.24
N PRO A 36 16.91 -3.84 7.76
CA PRO A 36 17.40 -2.47 7.80
C PRO A 36 17.40 -1.76 6.43
N ASP A 37 17.68 -2.49 5.36
CA ASP A 37 17.71 -1.97 3.99
C ASP A 37 16.35 -1.99 3.27
N GLY A 38 15.33 -2.63 3.86
CA GLY A 38 14.00 -2.73 3.24
C GLY A 38 13.37 -1.36 3.01
N LYS A 39 13.47 -0.47 4.00
CA LYS A 39 12.94 0.91 3.90
C LYS A 39 13.63 1.75 2.83
N LYS A 40 14.90 1.46 2.50
CA LYS A 40 15.65 2.18 1.45
C LYS A 40 15.08 1.92 0.05
N LYS A 41 14.37 0.81 -0.16
CA LYS A 41 13.74 0.47 -1.44
C LYS A 41 12.47 1.28 -1.72
N GLN A 42 11.85 1.86 -0.69
CA GLN A 42 10.58 2.57 -0.83
C GLN A 42 10.72 3.80 -1.73
N ASN A 43 9.93 3.85 -2.79
CA ASN A 43 9.87 4.97 -3.74
C ASN A 43 8.44 5.44 -4.04
N LEU A 44 7.44 4.72 -3.53
CA LEU A 44 6.05 5.13 -3.50
C LEU A 44 5.52 5.17 -2.05
N LYS A 45 4.42 5.90 -1.85
CA LYS A 45 3.62 5.87 -0.62
C LYS A 45 2.15 5.65 -0.96
N CYS A 46 1.53 4.71 -0.25
CA CYS A 46 0.09 4.48 -0.29
C CYS A 46 -0.59 5.42 0.70
N VAL A 47 -1.57 6.19 0.25
CA VAL A 47 -2.31 7.15 1.07
C VAL A 47 -3.80 7.05 0.81
N ARG A 48 -4.59 7.45 1.81
CA ARG A 48 -6.05 7.48 1.74
C ARG A 48 -6.53 8.92 1.83
N TYR A 49 -7.37 9.32 0.88
CA TYR A 49 -8.00 10.64 0.87
C TYR A 49 -9.51 10.51 0.87
N ASN A 50 -10.16 11.52 1.43
CA ASN A 50 -11.56 11.79 1.18
C ASN A 50 -11.66 12.59 -0.12
N VAL A 51 -12.35 12.03 -1.12
CA VAL A 51 -12.67 12.69 -2.38
C VAL A 51 -14.19 12.67 -2.52
N ASP A 52 -14.81 13.84 -2.49
CA ASP A 52 -16.27 14.02 -2.58
C ASP A 52 -17.08 13.20 -1.57
N GLY A 53 -16.55 13.05 -0.35
CA GLY A 53 -17.20 12.30 0.73
C GLY A 53 -16.82 10.81 0.77
N GLU A 54 -16.06 10.31 -0.20
CA GLU A 54 -15.72 8.89 -0.30
C GLU A 54 -14.23 8.62 -0.06
N CYS A 55 -13.94 7.46 0.53
CA CYS A 55 -12.57 6.99 0.70
C CYS A 55 -11.99 6.60 -0.66
N ARG A 56 -10.78 7.09 -0.96
CA ARG A 56 -9.97 6.71 -2.12
C ARG A 56 -8.57 6.36 -1.68
N VAL A 57 -8.02 5.28 -2.23
CA VAL A 57 -6.64 4.85 -2.00
C VAL A 57 -5.82 5.17 -3.23
N VAL A 58 -4.70 5.87 -3.06
CA VAL A 58 -3.80 6.26 -4.16
C VAL A 58 -2.36 5.98 -3.81
N LEU A 59 -1.55 5.65 -4.83
CA LEU A 59 -0.11 5.50 -4.73
C LEU A 59 0.56 6.73 -5.34
N ILE A 60 1.46 7.36 -4.58
CA ILE A 60 2.14 8.60 -4.98
C ILE A 60 3.65 8.36 -4.92
N ALA A 61 4.38 8.80 -5.94
CA ALA A 61 5.84 8.81 -5.92
C ALA A 61 6.35 9.77 -4.82
N ILE A 62 7.30 9.30 -4.00
CA ILE A 62 7.88 10.11 -2.91
C ILE A 62 9.27 10.65 -3.23
N ARG A 63 9.77 10.36 -4.43
CA ARG A 63 11.00 10.87 -5.02
C ARG A 63 10.97 10.61 -6.53
N ASP A 64 11.93 11.15 -7.26
CA ASP A 64 12.15 10.80 -8.66
C ASP A 64 12.48 9.31 -8.80
N ILE A 65 11.92 8.67 -9.84
CA ILE A 65 12.05 7.24 -10.12
C ILE A 65 12.65 7.09 -11.51
N SER A 66 13.80 6.40 -11.59
CA SER A 66 14.50 6.21 -12.86
C SER A 66 13.82 5.16 -13.74
N LYS A 67 13.99 5.25 -15.06
CA LYS A 67 13.51 4.21 -15.99
C LYS A 67 14.12 2.86 -15.61
N GLY A 68 13.28 1.84 -15.46
CA GLY A 68 13.68 0.48 -15.07
C GLY A 68 13.81 0.26 -13.57
N GLU A 69 13.66 1.30 -12.75
CA GLU A 69 13.59 1.17 -11.31
C GLU A 69 12.27 0.51 -10.88
N ARG A 70 12.33 -0.48 -9.98
CA ARG A 70 11.16 -1.20 -9.50
C ARG A 70 10.43 -0.39 -8.43
N LEU A 71 9.10 -0.42 -8.47
CA LEU A 71 8.24 0.29 -7.54
C LEU A 71 8.02 -0.50 -6.25
N TYR A 72 8.18 0.18 -5.12
CA TYR A 72 7.98 -0.35 -3.77
C TYR A 72 7.27 0.67 -2.88
N TYR A 73 6.27 0.20 -2.13
CA TYR A 73 5.65 0.96 -1.03
C TYR A 73 5.59 0.14 0.26
N ASP A 74 5.22 0.78 1.37
CA ASP A 74 5.01 0.09 2.64
C ASP A 74 3.59 -0.49 2.71
N TYR A 75 3.47 -1.83 2.67
CA TYR A 75 2.19 -2.53 2.83
C TYR A 75 1.58 -2.31 4.23
N ASN A 76 2.42 -2.05 5.23
CA ASN A 76 2.04 -1.87 6.62
C ASN A 76 2.09 -0.40 7.06
N GLY A 77 1.84 0.54 6.13
CA GLY A 77 1.94 1.97 6.39
C GLY A 77 0.91 2.54 7.38
N TYR A 78 -0.06 1.74 7.83
CA TYR A 78 -1.03 2.10 8.88
C TYR A 78 -1.25 0.96 9.86
N GLU A 79 -1.78 -0.16 9.39
CA GLU A 79 -1.95 -1.40 10.15
C GLU A 79 -0.77 -2.35 9.87
N GLN A 80 -0.49 -3.32 10.75
CA GLN A 80 0.63 -4.28 10.62
C GLN A 80 0.16 -5.70 10.27
N GLU A 81 -0.86 -5.81 9.42
CA GLU A 81 -1.55 -7.07 9.11
C GLU A 81 -0.87 -7.88 8.00
N TYR A 82 0.09 -7.30 7.25
CA TYR A 82 0.74 -7.99 6.14
C TYR A 82 2.12 -8.53 6.57
N PRO A 83 2.36 -9.85 6.56
CA PRO A 83 3.68 -10.40 6.89
C PRO A 83 4.71 -10.08 5.79
N THR A 84 5.78 -9.35 6.14
CA THR A 84 6.82 -8.92 5.19
C THR A 84 8.21 -9.49 5.49
N GLN A 85 8.35 -10.39 6.47
CA GLN A 85 9.65 -10.94 6.92
C GLN A 85 10.44 -11.59 5.78
N HIS A 86 9.75 -12.20 4.83
CA HIS A 86 10.33 -12.94 3.71
C HIS A 86 10.41 -12.13 2.41
N PHE A 87 10.11 -10.83 2.45
CA PHE A 87 10.26 -9.97 1.27
C PHE A 87 11.74 -9.74 0.96
N VAL A 88 12.06 -9.71 -0.34
CA VAL A 88 13.43 -9.61 -0.87
C VAL A 88 13.87 -8.16 -0.99
#